data_AF-A0A1G3V983-F1
#
_entry.id   AF-A0A1G3V983-F1
#
_cell.length_a   1.000
_cell.length_b   1.000
_cell.length_c   1.000
_cell.angle_alpha   90.00
_cell.angle_beta   90.00
_cell.angle_gamma   90.00
#
_symmetry.space_group_name_H-M   'P 1'
#
loop_
_entity.id
_entity.type
_entity.pdbx_description
1 polymer ?
#
loop_
_entity_poly.entity_id
_entity_poly.type
_entity_poly.pdbx_seq_one_letter_code
_entity_poly.pdbx_strand_id
1 'polypeptide(L)' 'MSREPASTEGKGNTTFRVKFEVFGEEMIEKEVKQSGNSGRVYLPPEWVGKQVKIIRID' A
#
# COMPACT_ATOMS: atom_id res chain seq x y z
N MET A 1 12.46 -3.03 -51.47
CA MET A 1 11.59 -2.23 -50.59
C MET A 1 11.09 -3.13 -49.47
N SER A 2 11.85 -3.20 -48.39
CA SER A 2 11.62 -4.11 -47.26
C SER A 2 10.77 -3.39 -46.22
N ARG A 3 9.69 -4.05 -45.76
CA ARG A 3 8.73 -3.54 -44.78
C ARG A 3 9.41 -3.29 -43.43
N GLU A 4 9.23 -2.10 -42.87
CA GLU A 4 9.54 -1.80 -41.46
C GLU A 4 8.40 -2.34 -40.56
N PRO A 5 8.68 -3.06 -39.46
CA PRO A 5 7.65 -3.42 -38.51
C PRO A 5 7.36 -2.24 -37.57
N ALA A 6 6.07 -1.94 -37.41
CA ALA A 6 5.58 -0.99 -36.42
C ALA A 6 5.83 -1.54 -35.01
N SER A 7 6.78 -0.94 -34.28
CA SER A 7 6.97 -1.17 -32.85
C SER A 7 5.74 -0.68 -32.09
N THR A 8 4.91 -1.62 -31.64
CA THR A 8 3.81 -1.32 -30.70
C THR A 8 4.40 -1.25 -29.30
N GLU A 9 4.76 -0.05 -28.84
CA GLU A 9 5.12 0.18 -27.45
C GLU A 9 3.86 0.05 -26.58
N GLY A 10 3.82 -1.03 -25.79
CA GLY A 10 2.79 -1.26 -24.79
C GLY A 10 2.80 -0.14 -23.75
N LYS A 11 1.66 0.57 -23.65
CA LYS A 11 1.41 1.60 -22.64
C LYS A 11 1.74 1.06 -21.24
N GLY A 12 2.77 1.64 -20.63
CA GLY A 12 3.11 1.42 -19.23
C GLY A 12 1.89 1.66 -18.34
N ASN A 13 1.65 0.71 -17.45
CA ASN A 13 0.67 0.83 -16.39
C ASN A 13 1.16 1.93 -15.44
N THR A 14 0.72 3.17 -15.66
CA THR A 14 0.99 4.29 -14.75
C THR A 14 0.27 3.99 -13.44
N THR A 15 0.95 3.26 -12.56
CA THR A 15 0.58 3.16 -11.16
C THR A 15 0.59 4.59 -10.62
N PHE A 16 -0.60 5.09 -10.27
CA PHE A 16 -0.73 6.42 -9.67
C PHE A 16 0.04 6.41 -8.35
N ARG A 17 1.26 6.97 -8.37
CA ARG A 17 2.08 7.13 -7.17
C ARG A 17 1.51 8.28 -6.35
N VAL A 18 0.89 7.95 -5.23
CA VAL A 18 0.40 8.94 -4.26
C VAL A 18 1.43 9.11 -3.16
N LYS A 19 1.86 10.35 -2.90
CA LYS A 19 2.70 10.69 -1.73
C LYS A 19 1.78 11.08 -0.58
N PHE A 20 1.90 10.39 0.54
CA PHE A 20 1.23 10.77 1.78
C PHE A 20 2.25 11.37 2.76
N GLU A 21 1.93 12.53 3.32
CA GLU A 21 2.70 13.16 4.40
C GLU A 21 1.80 13.22 5.62
N VAL A 22 2.22 12.57 6.71
CA VAL A 22 1.46 12.47 7.95
C VAL A 22 2.38 12.88 9.09
N PHE A 23 1.93 13.82 9.92
CA PHE A 23 2.56 14.14 11.19
C PHE A 23 1.90 13.27 12.26
N GLY A 24 2.66 12.34 12.83
CA GLY A 24 2.23 11.45 13.90
C GLY A 24 3.32 11.31 14.94
N GLU A 25 2.95 10.91 16.14
CA GLU A 25 3.91 10.67 17.24
C GLU A 25 4.74 9.41 16.97
N GLU A 26 4.14 8.38 16.35
CA GLU A 26 4.77 7.09 16.13
C GLU A 26 4.24 6.41 14.84
N MET A 27 5.12 5.72 14.10
CA MET A 27 4.79 4.90 12.94
C MET A 27 5.22 3.45 13.20
N ILE A 28 4.29 2.51 13.08
CA ILE A 28 4.56 1.08 13.25
C ILE A 28 4.12 0.33 11.99
N GLU A 29 5.03 -0.48 11.45
CA GLU A 29 4.72 -1.45 10.39
C GLU A 29 4.40 -2.81 11.01
N LYS A 30 3.26 -3.40 10.60
CA LYS A 30 2.82 -4.72 11.04
C LYS A 30 2.26 -5.50 9.87
N GLU A 31 2.63 -6.77 9.79
CA GLU A 31 2.01 -7.73 8.87
C GLU A 31 0.60 -8.10 9.35
N VAL A 32 -0.34 -8.17 8.41
CA VAL A 32 -1.70 -8.63 8.66
C VAL A 32 -1.69 -10.14 8.82
N LYS A 33 -2.11 -10.64 9.98
CA LYS A 33 -2.19 -12.09 10.25
C LYS A 33 -3.58 -12.64 10.00
N GLN A 34 -3.66 -13.91 9.58
CA GLN A 34 -4.93 -14.57 9.31
C GLN A 34 -5.73 -14.82 10.61
N SER A 35 -6.89 -14.18 10.62
CA SER A 35 -7.94 -14.08 11.63
C SER A 35 -9.24 -14.82 11.33
N GLY A 36 -9.25 -16.14 11.10
CA GLY A 36 -10.42 -16.81 10.51
C GLY A 36 -10.68 -16.31 9.09
N ASN A 37 -11.85 -15.71 8.82
CA ASN A 37 -12.19 -15.13 7.51
C ASN A 37 -11.73 -13.68 7.31
N SER A 38 -10.93 -13.15 8.24
CA SER A 38 -10.50 -11.75 8.25
C SER A 38 -9.00 -11.63 8.51
N GLY A 39 -8.38 -10.52 8.15
CA GLY A 39 -7.04 -10.17 8.61
C GLY A 39 -7.10 -9.41 9.94
N ARG A 40 -6.17 -9.68 10.86
CA ARG A 40 -6.01 -8.90 12.11
C ARG A 40 -4.63 -8.29 12.19
N VAL A 41 -4.57 -7.03 12.63
CA VAL A 41 -3.33 -6.33 12.98
C VAL A 41 -3.37 -6.12 14.50
N TYR A 42 -2.33 -6.57 15.19
CA TYR A 42 -2.19 -6.38 16.63
C TYR A 42 -1.39 -5.11 16.91
N LEU A 43 -2.05 -4.14 17.53
CA LEU A 43 -1.47 -2.87 17.95
C LEU A 43 -1.10 -2.95 19.44
N PRO A 44 -0.16 -2.11 19.90
CA PRO A 44 0.19 -2.08 21.32
C PRO A 44 -1.02 -1.71 22.21
N PRO A 45 -1.13 -2.28 23.43
CA PRO A 45 -2.26 -2.04 24.31
C PRO A 45 -2.40 -0.58 24.75
N GLU A 46 -1.30 0.19 24.80
CA GLU A 46 -1.31 1.61 25.11
C GLU A 46 -2.05 2.47 24.06
N TRP A 47 -2.31 1.94 22.86
CA TRP A 47 -3.11 2.61 21.83
C TRP A 47 -4.61 2.40 21.99
N VAL A 48 -5.06 1.63 22.98
CA VAL A 48 -6.49 1.47 23.27
C VAL A 48 -7.11 2.85 23.58
N GLY A 49 -8.12 3.23 22.81
CA GLY A 49 -8.77 4.53 22.90
C GLY A 49 -8.10 5.67 22.13
N LYS A 50 -6.98 5.41 21.41
CA LYS A 50 -6.36 6.37 20.49
C LYS A 50 -6.96 6.28 19.09
N GLN A 51 -6.89 7.37 18.33
CA GLN A 51 -7.28 7.39 16.92
C GLN A 51 -6.13 6.87 16.06
N VAL A 52 -6.36 5.77 15.35
CA VAL A 52 -5.34 5.11 14.51
C VAL A 52 -5.81 5.11 13.05
N LYS A 53 -4.89 5.39 12.12
CA LYS A 53 -5.11 5.22 10.67
C LYS A 53 -4.23 4.07 10.17
N ILE A 54 -4.81 3.13 9.44
CA ILE A 54 -4.08 2.04 8.79
C ILE A 54 -4.04 2.34 7.30
N ILE A 55 -2.86 2.32 6.71
CA ILE A 55 -2.63 2.54 5.28
C ILE A 55 -2.02 1.26 4.72
N ARG A 56 -2.70 0.65 3.76
CA ARG A 56 -2.16 -0.48 2.99
C ARG A 56 -1.13 0.06 1.99
N ILE A 57 0.05 -0.56 1.93
CA ILE A 57 1.19 -0.07 1.13
C ILE A 57 1.56 -0.99 -0.04
N ASP A 58 0.89 -2.14 -0.17
CA ASP A 58 1.07 -3.18 -1.18
C ASP A 58 -0.01 -3.19 -2.28
#